data_AF-A0A957HMF3-F1
#
_entry.id   AF-A0A957HMF3-F1
#
_cell.length_a   1.000
_cell.length_b   1.000
_cell.length_c   1.000
_cell.angle_alpha   90.00
_cell.angle_beta   90.00
_cell.angle_gamma   90.00
#
_symmetry.space_group_name_H-M   'P 1'
#
loop_
_entity.id
_entity.type
_entity.pdbx_description
1 polymer ?
#
loop_
_entity_poly.entity_id
_entity_poly.type
_entity_poly.pdbx_seq_one_letter_code
_entity_poly.pdbx_strand_id
1 'polypeptide(L)'
;ELILGKIVPYMIAGLLSVPLIVATAVYGYKIPFAGNWLLYLILSIVYLFSTMSISLFLSVFVSSQQVAMIASMIIFFFSGFFMSGLLIPFSLMGPLIKLEAFMFPTTHFVIISRSIFIKGAGFAEIQGFVWAIVGIGVIFFTLTALMFKKKL
;
A
#
# COMPACT_ATOMS: atom_id res chain seq x y z
N GLU A 1 -6.81 6.70 -21.37
CA GLU A 1 -6.20 5.38 -21.64
C GLU A 1 -4.71 5.30 -21.29
N LEU A 2 -3.89 6.31 -21.59
CA LEU A 2 -2.43 6.27 -21.34
C LEU A 2 -2.02 6.00 -19.87
N ILE A 3 -2.83 6.45 -18.90
CA ILE A 3 -2.59 6.25 -17.47
C ILE A 3 -2.78 4.78 -17.04
N LEU A 4 -3.90 4.16 -17.46
CA LEU A 4 -4.21 2.75 -17.16
C LEU A 4 -3.17 1.82 -17.79
N GLY A 5 -2.74 2.11 -19.03
CA GLY A 5 -1.70 1.35 -19.72
C GLY A 5 -0.33 1.38 -19.02
N LYS A 6 -0.05 2.39 -18.18
CA LYS A 6 1.17 2.45 -17.36
C LYS A 6 1.01 1.72 -16.02
N ILE A 7 -0.14 1.82 -15.36
CA ILE A 7 -0.34 1.23 -14.02
C ILE A 7 -0.29 -0.30 -14.07
N VAL A 8 -0.90 -0.91 -15.09
CA VAL A 8 -1.01 -2.38 -15.23
C VAL A 8 0.35 -3.11 -15.18
N PRO A 9 1.37 -2.77 -16.00
CA PRO A 9 2.65 -3.47 -15.96
C PRO A 9 3.37 -3.31 -14.62
N TYR A 10 3.28 -2.14 -13.98
CA TYR A 10 3.85 -1.96 -12.64
C TYR A 10 3.11 -2.79 -11.58
N MET A 11 1.77 -2.86 -11.64
CA MET A 11 0.98 -3.73 -10.75
C MET A 11 1.38 -5.19 -10.90
N ILE A 12 1.55 -5.67 -12.13
CA ILE A 12 1.99 -7.04 -12.39
C ILE A 12 3.37 -7.28 -11.76
N ALA A 13 4.32 -6.38 -11.96
CA ALA A 13 5.65 -6.49 -11.35
C ALA A 13 5.59 -6.53 -9.80
N GLY A 14 4.78 -5.65 -9.20
CA GLY A 14 4.56 -5.64 -7.75
C GLY A 14 3.89 -6.92 -7.25
N LEU A 15 2.91 -7.44 -7.98
CA LEU A 15 2.22 -8.69 -7.63
C LEU A 15 3.14 -9.90 -7.70
N LEU A 16 4.03 -9.96 -8.69
CA LEU A 16 5.05 -11.01 -8.77
C LEU A 16 6.00 -10.99 -7.56
N SER A 17 6.15 -9.84 -6.90
CA SER A 17 6.96 -9.71 -5.69
C SER A 17 6.28 -10.33 -4.46
N VAL A 18 4.94 -10.38 -4.43
CA VAL A 18 4.16 -10.81 -3.26
C VAL A 18 4.44 -12.27 -2.89
N PRO A 19 4.38 -13.26 -3.81
CA PRO A 19 4.76 -14.64 -3.51
C PRO A 19 6.20 -14.78 -3.01
N LEU A 20 7.13 -14.00 -3.57
CA LEU A 20 8.55 -14.04 -3.15
C LEU A 20 8.72 -13.55 -1.71
N ILE A 21 8.05 -12.46 -1.35
CA ILE A 21 8.07 -11.91 0.01
C ILE A 21 7.45 -12.92 0.98
N VAL A 22 6.32 -13.52 0.63
CA VAL A 22 5.65 -14.50 1.49
C VAL A 22 6.49 -15.76 1.63
N ALA A 23 7.07 -16.27 0.55
CA ALA A 23 7.99 -17.41 0.60
C ALA A 23 9.19 -17.10 1.52
N THR A 24 9.76 -15.90 1.43
CA THR A 24 10.84 -15.47 2.32
C THR A 24 10.39 -15.39 3.77
N ALA A 25 9.20 -14.86 4.05
CA ALA A 25 8.64 -14.79 5.40
C ALA A 25 8.39 -16.18 6.01
N VAL A 26 7.81 -17.10 5.23
CA VAL A 26 7.43 -18.43 5.69
C VAL A 26 8.64 -19.37 5.77
N TYR A 27 9.45 -19.46 4.71
CA TYR A 27 10.57 -20.39 4.66
C TYR A 27 11.85 -19.81 5.27
N GLY A 28 12.12 -18.52 5.06
CA GLY A 28 13.31 -17.85 5.57
C GLY A 28 13.19 -17.49 7.05
N TYR A 29 12.10 -16.82 7.42
CA TYR A 29 11.88 -16.34 8.80
C TYR A 29 11.00 -17.27 9.65
N LYS A 30 10.51 -18.38 9.09
CA LYS A 30 9.65 -19.36 9.78
C LYS A 30 8.38 -18.74 10.37
N ILE A 31 7.87 -17.67 9.78
CA ILE A 31 6.63 -17.03 10.22
C ILE A 31 5.46 -17.89 9.70
N PRO A 32 4.59 -18.44 10.56
CA PRO A 32 3.45 -19.20 10.10
C PRO A 32 2.51 -18.29 9.30
N PHE A 33 2.06 -18.76 8.13
CA PHE A 33 0.99 -18.11 7.38
C PHE A 33 -0.33 -18.76 7.78
N ALA A 34 -1.00 -18.21 8.79
CA ALA A 34 -2.24 -18.79 9.33
C ALA A 34 -3.50 -18.45 8.52
N GLY A 35 -3.44 -17.44 7.66
CA GLY A 35 -4.60 -16.91 6.93
C GLY A 35 -4.84 -17.54 5.56
N ASN A 36 -5.75 -16.93 4.80
CA ASN A 36 -6.09 -17.36 3.45
C ASN A 36 -5.20 -16.68 2.39
N TRP A 37 -4.53 -17.49 1.56
CA TRP A 37 -3.62 -17.01 0.52
C TRP A 37 -4.31 -16.14 -0.54
N LEU A 38 -5.50 -16.57 -1.00
CA LEU A 38 -6.26 -15.84 -2.02
C LEU A 38 -6.72 -14.48 -1.50
N LEU A 39 -7.17 -14.43 -0.24
CA LEU A 39 -7.52 -13.16 0.42
C LEU A 39 -6.29 -12.24 0.46
N TYR A 40 -5.13 -12.74 0.86
CA TYR A 40 -3.91 -11.94 0.93
C TYR A 40 -3.48 -11.40 -0.44
N LEU A 41 -3.59 -12.21 -1.50
CA LEU A 41 -3.33 -11.77 -2.88
C LEU A 41 -4.29 -10.66 -3.32
N ILE A 42 -5.61 -10.81 -3.09
CA ILE A 42 -6.60 -9.79 -3.44
C ILE A 42 -6.30 -8.48 -2.72
N LEU A 43 -5.99 -8.55 -1.42
CA LEU A 43 -5.66 -7.35 -0.63
C LEU A 43 -4.35 -6.72 -1.08
N SER A 44 -3.39 -7.51 -1.55
CA SER A 44 -2.15 -6.99 -2.14
C SER A 44 -2.41 -6.24 -3.45
N ILE A 45 -3.34 -6.70 -4.29
CA ILE A 45 -3.77 -5.96 -5.51
C ILE A 45 -4.36 -4.60 -5.11
N VAL A 46 -5.25 -4.58 -4.11
CA VAL A 46 -5.88 -3.35 -3.62
C VAL A 46 -4.84 -2.37 -3.06
N TYR A 47 -3.87 -2.88 -2.32
CA TYR A 47 -2.76 -2.10 -1.80
C TYR A 47 -1.85 -1.53 -2.90
N LEU A 48 -1.48 -2.35 -3.89
CA LEU A 48 -0.66 -1.92 -5.02
C LEU A 48 -1.37 -0.86 -5.86
N PHE A 49 -2.67 -1.03 -6.10
CA PHE A 49 -3.48 -0.01 -6.78
C PHE A 49 -3.45 1.33 -6.02
N SER A 50 -3.63 1.30 -4.70
CA SER A 50 -3.65 2.51 -3.86
C SER A 50 -2.30 3.23 -3.86
N THR A 51 -1.20 2.49 -3.66
CA THR A 51 0.16 3.04 -3.67
C THR A 51 0.55 3.60 -5.03
N MET A 52 0.20 2.93 -6.13
CA MET A 52 0.48 3.43 -7.48
C MET A 52 -0.34 4.67 -7.82
N SER A 53 -1.56 4.77 -7.31
CA SER A 53 -2.39 5.97 -7.49
C SER A 53 -1.74 7.20 -6.85
N ILE A 54 -1.16 7.04 -5.65
CA ILE A 54 -0.38 8.09 -4.98
C ILE A 54 0.91 8.41 -5.75
N SER A 55 1.66 7.41 -6.21
CA SER A 55 2.88 7.63 -6.99
C SER A 55 2.61 8.37 -8.29
N LEU A 56 1.50 8.03 -8.96
CA LEU A 56 1.10 8.70 -10.18
C LEU A 56 0.60 10.13 -9.90
N PHE A 57 -0.12 10.35 -8.80
CA PHE A 57 -0.50 11.69 -8.36
C PHE A 57 0.74 12.57 -8.16
N LEU A 58 1.78 12.04 -7.52
CA LEU A 58 3.03 12.76 -7.30
C LEU A 58 3.71 13.14 -8.63
N SER A 59 3.60 12.28 -9.66
CA SER A 59 4.15 12.56 -11.00
C SER A 59 3.53 13.77 -11.69
N VAL A 60 2.38 14.27 -11.23
CA VAL A 60 1.75 15.48 -11.77
C VAL A 60 2.52 16.75 -11.36
N PHE A 61 3.16 16.72 -10.18
CA PHE A 61 3.84 17.87 -9.55
C PHE A 61 5.33 17.94 -9.84
N VAL A 62 5.93 16.85 -10.34
CA VAL A 62 7.36 16.79 -10.66
C VAL A 62 7.58 16.69 -12.15
N SER A 63 8.68 17.27 -12.63
CA SER A 63 9.00 17.37 -14.05
C SER A 63 9.46 16.05 -14.68
N SER A 64 9.86 15.06 -13.89
CA SER A 64 10.31 13.74 -14.37
C SER A 64 9.63 12.59 -13.62
N GLN A 65 9.20 11.57 -14.37
CA GLN A 65 8.63 10.34 -13.82
C GLN A 65 9.62 9.62 -12.90
N GLN A 66 10.92 9.66 -13.20
CA GLN A 66 11.97 9.08 -12.35
C GLN A 66 12.01 9.75 -10.97
N VAL A 67 11.87 11.07 -10.94
CA VAL A 67 11.84 11.86 -9.69
C VAL A 67 10.58 11.53 -8.89
N ALA A 68 9.44 11.34 -9.56
CA ALA A 68 8.20 10.91 -8.92
C ALA A 68 8.35 9.55 -8.23
N MET A 69 9.03 8.61 -8.90
CA MET A 69 9.29 7.28 -8.35
C MET A 69 10.20 7.34 -7.12
N ILE A 70 11.30 8.12 -7.17
CA ILE A 70 12.22 8.27 -6.04
C ILE A 70 11.50 8.95 -4.86
N ALA A 71 10.75 10.02 -5.11
CA ALA A 71 10.00 10.70 -4.06
C ALA A 71 8.92 9.79 -3.45
N SER A 72 8.21 9.01 -4.26
CA SER A 72 7.28 8.00 -3.78
C SER A 72 7.98 6.96 -2.91
N MET A 73 9.15 6.49 -3.34
CA MET A 73 9.93 5.51 -2.57
C MET A 73 10.29 6.06 -1.19
N ILE A 74 10.72 7.33 -1.10
CA ILE A 74 11.04 7.98 0.18
C ILE A 74 9.78 8.11 1.06
N ILE A 75 8.65 8.53 0.49
CA ILE A 75 7.39 8.68 1.22
C ILE A 75 6.90 7.34 1.78
N PHE A 76 6.88 6.30 0.93
CA PHE A 76 6.43 4.96 1.34
C PHE A 76 7.43 4.26 2.25
N PHE A 77 8.73 4.49 2.08
CA PHE A 77 9.73 4.01 3.02
C PHE A 77 9.55 4.69 4.37
N PHE A 78 9.36 6.02 4.40
CA PHE A 78 9.17 6.74 5.65
C PHE A 78 7.90 6.28 6.38
N SER A 79 6.76 6.30 5.70
CA SER A 79 5.50 5.83 6.28
C SER A 79 5.55 4.34 6.66
N GLY A 80 6.06 3.50 5.77
CA GLY A 80 6.13 2.05 5.96
C GLY A 80 7.16 1.58 6.98
N PHE A 81 8.24 2.33 7.21
CA PHE A 81 9.27 1.95 8.17
C PHE A 81 9.02 2.58 9.55
N PHE A 82 8.74 3.89 9.59
CA PHE A 82 8.58 4.60 10.87
C PHE A 82 7.16 4.47 11.44
N MET A 83 6.12 4.46 10.59
CA MET A 83 4.72 4.51 11.04
C MET A 83 3.99 3.17 11.02
N SER A 84 4.63 2.10 10.56
CA SER A 84 4.06 0.75 10.49
C SER A 84 3.90 0.04 11.85
N GLY A 85 4.31 0.69 12.93
CA GLY A 85 4.29 0.10 14.26
C GLY A 85 5.45 -0.86 14.52
N LEU A 86 6.53 -0.78 13.73
CA LEU A 86 7.76 -1.55 13.91
C LEU A 86 8.66 -0.93 15.00
N LEU A 87 8.90 0.38 14.93
CA LEU A 87 9.75 1.11 15.89
C LEU A 87 9.00 1.54 17.16
N ILE A 88 7.80 2.08 16.98
CA ILE A 88 6.92 2.50 18.08
C ILE A 88 5.65 1.68 17.96
N PRO A 89 5.25 0.88 18.96
CA PRO A 89 3.98 0.17 18.93
C PRO A 89 2.83 1.14 18.65
N PHE A 90 1.90 0.74 17.77
CA PHE A 90 0.81 1.62 17.37
C PHE A 90 -0.03 2.11 18.57
N SER A 91 -0.13 1.31 19.64
CA SER A 91 -0.78 1.72 20.89
C SER A 91 -0.14 2.95 21.54
N LEU A 92 1.19 3.08 21.46
CA LEU A 92 2.00 4.12 22.10
C LEU A 92 2.18 5.38 21.25
N MET A 93 1.77 5.36 19.97
CA MET A 93 1.88 6.55 19.12
C MET A 93 0.94 7.67 19.60
N GLY A 94 1.45 8.90 19.63
CA GLY A 94 0.65 10.10 19.90
C GLY A 94 -0.44 10.32 18.84
N PRO A 95 -1.49 11.09 19.17
CA PRO A 95 -2.66 11.25 18.29
C PRO A 95 -2.33 11.86 16.92
N LEU A 96 -1.42 12.84 16.85
CA LEU A 96 -1.01 13.43 15.57
C LEU A 96 -0.27 12.42 14.67
N ILE A 97 0.65 11.64 15.24
CA ILE A 97 1.44 10.65 14.51
C ILE A 97 0.53 9.53 13.98
N LYS A 98 -0.46 9.10 14.78
CA LYS A 98 -1.48 8.14 14.36
C LYS A 98 -2.29 8.67 13.18
N LEU A 99 -2.71 9.94 13.23
CA LEU A 99 -3.49 10.55 12.17
C LEU A 99 -2.71 10.56 10.84
N GLU A 100 -1.44 10.97 10.89
CA GLU A 100 -0.56 10.96 9.70
C GLU A 100 -0.35 9.53 9.18
N ALA A 101 -0.10 8.57 10.06
CA ALA A 101 0.06 7.16 9.68
C ALA A 101 -1.18 6.63 8.95
N PHE A 102 -2.38 6.98 9.40
CA PHE A 102 -3.64 6.60 8.76
C PHE A 102 -3.95 7.34 7.46
N MET A 103 -3.14 8.31 7.02
CA MET A 103 -3.26 8.85 5.67
C MET A 103 -2.62 7.94 4.60
N PHE A 104 -1.77 7.00 5.02
CA PHE A 104 -1.03 6.15 4.10
C PHE A 104 -1.61 4.73 4.02
N PRO A 105 -1.72 4.15 2.81
CA PRO A 105 -2.23 2.79 2.64
C PRO A 105 -1.27 1.74 3.23
N THR A 106 0.02 2.06 3.33
CA THR A 106 1.04 1.15 3.86
C THR A 106 0.81 0.80 5.32
N THR A 107 0.42 1.77 6.15
CA THR A 107 0.07 1.53 7.57
C THR A 107 -1.04 0.50 7.71
N HIS A 108 -2.12 0.68 6.94
CA HIS A 108 -3.26 -0.24 6.92
C HIS A 108 -2.85 -1.63 6.43
N PHE A 109 -2.04 -1.70 5.38
CA PHE A 109 -1.60 -2.98 4.82
C PHE A 109 -0.69 -3.74 5.79
N VAL A 110 0.19 -3.07 6.54
CA VAL A 110 1.00 -3.73 7.57
C VAL A 110 0.11 -4.32 8.68
N ILE A 111 -0.92 -3.62 9.11
CA ILE A 111 -1.88 -4.11 10.11
C ILE A 111 -2.65 -5.33 9.57
N ILE A 112 -3.10 -5.27 8.31
CA ILE A 112 -3.73 -6.39 7.61
C ILE A 112 -2.79 -7.60 7.54
N SER A 113 -1.57 -7.41 7.04
CA SER A 113 -0.59 -8.49 6.88
C SER A 113 -0.26 -9.15 8.21
N ARG A 114 -0.03 -8.37 9.27
CA ARG A 114 0.18 -8.93 10.61
C ARG A 114 -1.02 -9.73 11.10
N SER A 115 -2.24 -9.24 10.87
CA SER A 115 -3.47 -9.93 11.30
C SER A 115 -3.66 -11.24 10.55
N ILE A 116 -3.39 -11.27 9.24
CA ILE A 116 -3.51 -12.49 8.41
C ILE A 116 -2.41 -13.50 8.76
N PHE A 117 -1.15 -13.08 8.87
CA PHE A 117 -0.05 -14.01 9.17
C PHE A 117 -0.16 -14.58 10.58
N ILE A 118 -0.36 -13.74 11.59
CA ILE A 118 -0.27 -14.14 13.00
C ILE A 118 -1.59 -14.71 13.51
N LYS A 119 -2.72 -14.05 13.20
CA LYS A 119 -4.03 -14.42 13.74
C LYS A 119 -4.86 -15.28 12.80
N GLY A 120 -4.47 -15.38 11.52
CA GLY A 120 -5.32 -16.01 10.51
C GLY A 120 -6.60 -15.24 10.22
N ALA A 121 -6.61 -13.92 10.46
CA ALA A 121 -7.81 -13.10 10.42
C ALA A 121 -8.53 -13.16 9.07
N GLY A 122 -9.86 -13.27 9.12
CA GLY A 122 -10.73 -13.23 7.95
C GLY A 122 -11.05 -11.80 7.49
N PHE A 123 -11.73 -11.66 6.34
CA PHE A 123 -12.11 -10.34 5.79
C PHE A 123 -12.91 -9.49 6.77
N ALA A 124 -13.83 -10.09 7.54
CA ALA A 124 -14.70 -9.37 8.48
C ALA A 124 -13.92 -8.62 9.58
N GLU A 125 -12.77 -9.13 10.00
CA GLU A 125 -11.94 -8.52 11.04
C GLU A 125 -11.10 -7.36 10.52
N ILE A 126 -10.77 -7.39 9.22
CA ILE A 126 -9.84 -6.43 8.60
C ILE A 126 -10.53 -5.43 7.68
N GLN A 127 -11.83 -5.59 7.42
CA GLN A 127 -12.60 -4.79 6.44
C GLN A 127 -12.44 -3.28 6.62
N GLY A 128 -12.34 -2.77 7.85
CA GLY A 128 -12.14 -1.34 8.11
C GLY A 128 -10.85 -0.82 7.48
N PHE A 129 -9.75 -1.58 7.61
CA PHE A 129 -8.47 -1.24 6.99
C PHE A 129 -8.51 -1.40 5.47
N VAL A 130 -9.26 -2.39 4.96
CA VAL A 130 -9.44 -2.58 3.53
C VAL A 130 -10.15 -1.38 2.89
N TRP A 131 -11.26 -0.95 3.48
CA TRP A 131 -12.03 0.20 2.99
C TRP A 131 -11.22 1.50 3.03
N ALA A 132 -10.36 1.67 4.03
CA ALA A 132 -9.45 2.80 4.07
C ALA A 132 -8.44 2.78 2.89
N ILE A 133 -7.82 1.64 2.59
CA ILE A 133 -6.90 1.51 1.44
C ILE A 133 -7.62 1.79 0.12
N VAL A 134 -8.81 1.22 -0.05
CA VAL A 134 -9.66 1.46 -1.24
C VAL A 134 -10.00 2.94 -1.37
N GLY A 135 -10.46 3.56 -0.29
CA GLY A 135 -10.81 4.98 -0.26
C GLY A 135 -9.64 5.88 -0.65
N ILE A 136 -8.47 5.66 -0.04
CA ILE A 136 -7.23 6.39 -0.38
C ILE A 136 -6.90 6.19 -1.87
N GLY A 137 -6.94 4.97 -2.36
CA GLY A 137 -6.60 4.66 -3.75
C GLY A 137 -7.53 5.36 -4.75
N VAL A 138 -8.85 5.27 -4.52
CA VAL A 138 -9.88 5.92 -5.36
C VAL A 138 -9.73 7.43 -5.34
N ILE A 139 -9.48 8.05 -4.19
CA ILE A 139 -9.30 9.49 -4.06
C ILE A 139 -8.09 9.94 -4.90
N PHE A 140 -6.91 9.36 -4.69
CA PHE A 140 -5.70 9.76 -5.41
C PHE A 140 -5.77 9.44 -6.91
N PHE A 141 -6.38 8.33 -7.29
CA PHE A 141 -6.59 7.99 -8.70
C PHE A 141 -7.50 9.02 -9.38
N THR A 142 -8.60 9.39 -8.73
CA THR A 142 -9.56 10.38 -9.26
C THR A 142 -8.91 11.76 -9.37
N LEU A 143 -8.19 12.20 -8.34
CA LEU A 143 -7.43 13.46 -8.37
C LEU A 143 -6.43 13.49 -9.52
N THR A 144 -5.68 12.40 -9.71
CA THR A 144 -4.72 12.28 -10.81
C THR A 144 -5.41 12.36 -12.16
N ALA A 145 -6.51 11.64 -12.36
CA ALA A 145 -7.27 11.65 -13.61
C ALA A 145 -7.84 13.04 -13.93
N LEU A 146 -8.35 13.77 -12.93
CA LEU A 146 -8.86 15.12 -13.10
C LEU A 146 -7.75 16.13 -13.45
N MET A 147 -6.59 16.03 -12.80
CA MET A 147 -5.47 16.94 -13.07
C MET A 147 -4.84 16.70 -14.45
N PHE A 148 -4.77 15.45 -14.91
CA PHE A 148 -4.30 15.12 -16.27
C PHE A 148 -5.23 15.67 -17.35
N LYS A 149 -6.56 15.65 -17.13
CA LYS A 149 -7.52 16.27 -18.06
C LYS A 149 -7.39 17.79 -18.17
N LYS A 150 -6.85 18.47 -17.15
CA LYS A 150 -6.61 19.92 -17.17
C LYS A 150 -5.31 20.34 -17.86
N LYS A 151 -4.38 19.41 -18.08
CA LYS A 151 -3.07 19.65 -18.71
C LYS A 151 -3.05 19.36 -20.21
N LEU A 152 -4.13 18.77 -20.74
CA LEU A 152 -4.42 18.56 -22.16
C LEU A 152 -5.38 19.66 -22.64
#